data_AF-A0A920N9T1-F1
#
_entry.id   AF-A0A920N9T1-F1
#
_cell.length_a   1.000
_cell.length_b   1.000
_cell.length_c   1.000
_cell.angle_alpha   90.00
_cell.angle_beta   90.00
_cell.angle_gamma   90.00
#
_symmetry.space_group_name_H-M   'P 1'
#
loop_
_entity.id
_entity.type
_entity.pdbx_description
1 polymer ?
#
loop_
_entity_poly.entity_id
_entity_poly.type
_entity_poly.pdbx_seq_one_letter_code
_entity_poly.pdbx_strand_id
1 'polypeptide(L)'
;MFCGLCVEACPYDALHMGSGFEEGTYSRSNLVIDVERLKKADKKPSTWFRPQLTDRGHNPMDGMEADWDEVGRHEKPSLEDQQNKWAKR
;
A
#
# COMPACT_ATOMS: atom_id res chain seq x y z
N MET A 1 -15.17 4.65 -0.88
CA MET A 1 -15.00 4.10 0.48
C MET A 1 -13.54 3.69 0.61
N PHE A 2 -12.84 4.07 1.69
CA PHE A 2 -11.41 3.81 1.90
C PHE A 2 -11.20 2.96 3.16
N CYS A 3 -11.62 1.70 3.13
CA CYS A 3 -11.67 0.84 4.33
C CYS A 3 -10.40 0.03 4.61
N GLY A 4 -9.46 -0.07 3.66
CA GLY A 4 -8.21 -0.82 3.84
C GLY A 4 -8.30 -2.34 3.65
N LEU A 5 -9.49 -2.90 3.41
CA LEU A 5 -9.66 -4.36 3.26
C LEU A 5 -8.84 -4.96 2.11
N CYS A 6 -8.63 -4.23 1.02
CA CYS A 6 -7.78 -4.69 -0.09
C CYS A 6 -6.30 -4.81 0.30
N VAL A 7 -5.82 -3.94 1.19
CA VAL A 7 -4.45 -3.96 1.72
C VAL A 7 -4.28 -5.15 2.68
N GLU A 8 -5.27 -5.40 3.52
CA GLU A 8 -5.28 -6.54 4.44
C GLU A 8 -5.33 -7.88 3.70
N ALA A 9 -6.22 -7.98 2.69
CA ALA A 9 -6.45 -9.21 1.96
C ALA A 9 -5.29 -9.61 1.02
N CYS A 10 -4.45 -8.66 0.61
CA CYS A 10 -3.36 -8.94 -0.33
C CYS A 10 -2.26 -9.79 0.34
N PRO A 11 -1.98 -11.02 -0.14
CA PRO A 11 -0.93 -11.86 0.44
C PRO A 11 0.49 -11.41 0.04
N TYR A 12 0.61 -10.69 -1.07
CA TYR A 12 1.88 -10.25 -1.64
C TYR A 12 2.33 -8.88 -1.14
N ASP A 13 1.50 -8.19 -0.36
CA ASP A 13 1.69 -6.79 0.04
C ASP A 13 1.90 -5.84 -1.16
N ALA A 14 1.18 -6.07 -2.26
CA ALA A 14 1.28 -5.25 -3.48
C ALA A 14 0.61 -3.87 -3.35
N LEU A 15 -0.27 -3.69 -2.37
CA LEU A 15 -0.99 -2.45 -2.12
C LEU A 15 -0.72 -1.99 -0.69
N HIS A 16 -0.66 -0.67 -0.51
CA HIS A 16 -0.66 -0.02 0.78
C HIS A 16 -1.69 1.13 0.77
N MET A 17 -2.10 1.57 1.96
CA MET A 17 -2.89 2.80 2.06
C MET A 17 -1.93 3.99 1.93
N GLY A 18 -2.30 4.97 1.11
CA GLY A 18 -1.55 6.23 0.99
C GLY A 18 -1.84 7.18 2.16
N SER A 19 -0.94 8.15 2.40
CA SER A 19 -1.20 9.25 3.34
C SER A 19 -1.88 10.46 2.71
N GLY A 20 -1.91 10.55 1.38
CA GLY A 20 -2.55 11.65 0.65
C GLY A 20 -4.08 11.59 0.72
N PHE A 21 -4.69 12.64 1.27
CA PHE A 21 -6.15 12.79 1.34
C PHE A 21 -6.71 13.85 0.38
N GLU A 22 -5.85 14.71 -0.18
CA GLU A 22 -6.24 15.87 -1.00
C GLU A 22 -6.25 15.58 -2.51
N GLU A 23 -6.96 14.53 -2.94
CA GLU A 23 -7.05 14.12 -4.36
C GLU A 23 -8.31 14.64 -5.08
N GLY A 24 -8.84 15.78 -4.61
CA GLY A 24 -10.04 16.40 -5.19
C GLY A 24 -9.80 16.89 -6.62
N THR A 25 -10.71 16.57 -7.54
CA THR A 25 -10.59 16.95 -8.96
C THR A 25 -11.94 17.31 -9.57
N TYR A 26 -11.93 18.17 -10.59
CA TYR A 26 -13.14 18.70 -11.23
C TYR A 26 -13.90 17.67 -12.09
N SER A 27 -13.23 16.62 -12.58
CA SER A 27 -13.85 15.59 -13.41
C SER A 27 -13.78 14.22 -12.74
N ARG A 28 -14.93 13.54 -12.67
CA ARG A 28 -15.03 12.18 -12.10
C ARG A 28 -14.12 11.17 -12.80
N SER A 29 -13.84 11.35 -14.10
CA SER A 29 -12.93 10.47 -14.86
C SER A 29 -11.51 10.44 -14.27
N ASN A 30 -11.06 11.54 -13.68
CA ASN A 30 -9.71 11.68 -13.14
C ASN A 30 -9.52 10.93 -11.80
N LEU A 31 -10.62 10.54 -11.16
CA LEU A 31 -10.61 9.72 -9.94
C LEU A 31 -10.44 8.22 -10.23
N VAL A 32 -10.50 7.82 -11.50
CA VAL A 32 -10.18 6.44 -11.89
C VAL A 32 -8.66 6.32 -11.96
N ILE A 33 -8.09 5.52 -11.06
CA ILE A 33 -6.66 5.22 -11.04
C ILE A 33 -6.45 3.91 -11.81
N ASP A 34 -5.83 3.99 -12.97
CA ASP A 34 -5.42 2.81 -13.72
C ASP A 34 -4.14 2.17 -13.14
N VAL A 35 -3.85 0.96 -13.61
CA VAL A 35 -2.71 0.15 -13.13
C VAL A 35 -1.37 0.83 -13.39
N GLU A 36 -1.22 1.54 -14.52
CA GLU A 36 0.04 2.16 -14.90
C GLU A 36 0.30 3.43 -14.07
N ARG A 37 -0.73 4.22 -13.80
CA ARG A 37 -0.70 5.33 -12.83
C ARG A 37 -0.34 4.80 -11.43
N LEU A 38 -0.96 3.70 -10.99
CA LEU A 38 -0.71 3.12 -9.67
C LEU A 38 0.75 2.66 -9.49
N LYS A 39 1.33 2.01 -10.52
CA LYS A 39 2.73 1.57 -10.49
C LYS A 39 3.69 2.76 -10.42
N LYS A 40 3.45 3.81 -11.22
CA LYS A 40 4.32 4.99 -11.33
C LYS A 40 4.19 5.98 -10.19
N ALA A 41 3.09 5.98 -9.45
CA ALA A 41 2.85 6.93 -8.37
C ALA A 41 3.92 6.83 -7.26
N ASP A 42 4.31 7.97 -6.70
CA ASP A 42 5.21 8.04 -5.55
C ASP A 42 4.61 7.27 -4.37
N LYS A 43 5.45 6.49 -3.69
CA LYS A 43 5.00 5.62 -2.59
C LYS A 43 5.06 6.39 -1.28
N LYS A 44 3.91 6.93 -0.89
CA LYS A 44 3.70 7.67 0.38
C LYS A 44 2.83 6.82 1.31
N PRO A 45 3.39 5.77 1.94
CA PRO A 45 2.61 4.85 2.76
C PRO A 45 2.13 5.54 4.04
N SER A 46 0.90 5.23 4.46
CA SER A 46 0.49 5.52 5.83
C SER A 46 1.03 4.47 6.79
N THR A 47 1.07 4.80 8.09
CA THR A 47 1.47 3.88 9.16
C THR A 47 0.34 2.93 9.57
N TRP A 48 -0.81 2.96 8.88
CA TRP A 48 -1.95 2.09 9.16
C TRP A 48 -1.58 0.62 8.93
N PHE A 49 -1.72 -0.21 9.97
CA PHE A 49 -1.36 -1.64 9.95
C PHE A 49 0.10 -1.92 9.54
N ARG A 50 0.99 -0.97 9.84
CA ARG A 50 2.42 -0.96 9.48
C ARG A 50 3.28 -0.31 10.58
N PRO A 51 3.30 -0.85 11.82
CA PRO A 51 4.04 -0.25 12.95
C PRO A 51 5.55 -0.10 12.68
N GLN A 52 6.13 -1.00 11.89
CA GLN A 52 7.54 -0.97 11.48
C GLN A 52 7.94 0.27 10.67
N LEU A 53 6.98 1.00 10.10
CA LEU A 53 7.25 2.30 9.47
C LEU A 53 7.51 3.35 10.55
N THR A 54 6.66 3.41 11.57
CA THR A 54 6.81 4.31 12.72
C THR A 54 8.12 4.04 13.47
N ASP A 55 8.47 2.76 13.66
CA ASP A 55 9.72 2.38 14.36
C ASP A 55 10.98 2.84 13.62
N ARG A 56 10.89 3.00 12.28
CA ARG A 56 11.96 3.56 11.44
C ARG A 56 11.90 5.09 11.35
N GLY A 57 11.00 5.73 12.08
CA GLY A 57 10.83 7.19 12.08
C GLY A 57 10.05 7.74 10.88
N HIS A 58 9.34 6.90 10.12
CA HIS A 58 8.51 7.36 8.99
C HIS A 58 7.31 8.16 9.50
N ASN A 59 7.21 9.43 9.07
CA ASN A 59 6.06 10.28 9.34
C ASN A 59 5.22 10.47 8.06
N PRO A 60 4.01 9.90 7.99
CA PRO A 60 3.12 10.04 6.83
C PRO A 60 2.69 11.48 6.51
N MET A 61 2.76 12.38 7.51
CA MET A 61 2.32 13.78 7.38
C MET A 61 3.37 14.66 6.70
N ASP A 62 4.65 14.27 6.78
CA ASP A 62 5.76 15.03 6.20
C ASP A 62 5.94 14.74 4.70
N GLY A 63 5.06 13.92 4.12
CA GLY A 63 5.12 13.54 2.71
C GLY A 63 6.30 12.63 2.37
N MET A 64 6.90 11.97 3.38
CA MET A 64 8.03 11.06 3.20
C MET A 64 7.67 9.94 2.21
N GLU A 65 8.59 9.71 1.28
CA GLU A 65 8.50 8.61 0.32
C GLU A 65 9.29 7.40 0.85
N ALA A 66 8.84 6.20 0.52
CA ALA A 66 9.48 4.94 0.89
C ALA A 66 9.66 4.06 -0.35
N ASP A 67 10.66 3.17 -0.35
CA ASP A 67 10.78 2.22 -1.44
C ASP A 67 9.71 1.11 -1.36
N TRP A 68 9.38 0.50 -2.50
CA TRP A 68 8.26 -0.45 -2.60
C TRP A 68 8.48 -1.72 -1.76
N ASP A 69 9.72 -2.10 -1.50
CA ASP A 69 10.10 -3.24 -0.67
C ASP A 69 10.01 -2.92 0.82
N GLU A 70 10.13 -1.66 1.19
CA GLU A 70 10.07 -1.17 2.57
C GLU A 70 8.64 -1.03 3.11
N VAL A 71 7.63 -1.02 2.25
CA VAL A 71 6.22 -0.77 2.63
C VAL A 71 5.40 -2.05 2.87
N GLY A 72 6.06 -3.21 2.83
CA GLY A 72 5.44 -4.51 3.18
C GLY A 72 5.01 -4.59 4.65
N ARG A 73 4.26 -5.63 5.03
CA ARG A 73 3.94 -5.90 6.46
C ARG A 73 5.18 -6.21 7.28
N HIS A 74 5.08 -5.99 8.59
CA HIS A 74 6.06 -6.48 9.57
C HIS A 74 6.23 -8.01 9.48
N GLU A 75 5.14 -8.75 9.32
CA GLU A 75 5.15 -10.20 9.12
C GLU A 75 4.65 -10.55 7.72
N LYS A 76 5.59 -10.91 6.84
CA LYS A 76 5.28 -11.39 5.48
C LYS A 76 5.30 -12.92 5.47
N PRO A 77 4.23 -13.60 5.03
CA PRO A 77 4.24 -15.05 4.85
C PRO A 77 5.36 -15.48 3.90
N SER A 78 5.93 -16.68 4.09
CA SER A 78 6.96 -17.16 3.17
C SER A 78 6.40 -17.36 1.75
N LEU A 79 7.28 -17.39 0.74
CA LEU A 79 6.84 -17.67 -0.64
C LEU A 79 6.15 -19.03 -0.75
N GLU A 80 6.60 -20.02 0.03
CA GLU A 80 5.99 -21.34 0.08
C GLU A 80 4.57 -21.30 0.66
N ASP A 81 4.39 -20.61 1.79
CA ASP A 81 3.07 -20.40 2.41
C ASP A 81 2.10 -19.72 1.43
N GLN A 82 2.61 -18.72 0.71
CA GLN A 82 1.82 -18.00 -0.27
C GLN A 82 1.39 -18.91 -1.43
N GLN A 83 2.32 -19.70 -1.98
CA GLN A 83 2.02 -20.61 -3.07
C GLN A 83 1.01 -21.68 -2.66
N ASN A 84 1.20 -22.30 -1.49
CA ASN A 84 0.35 -23.38 -1.01
C ASN A 84 -1.09 -22.92 -0.74
N LYS A 85 -1.29 -21.68 -0.25
CA LYS A 85 -2.62 -21.17 0.10
C LYS A 85 -3.37 -20.53 -1.09
N TRP A 86 -2.66 -19.84 -1.99
CA TRP A 86 -3.30 -19.03 -3.04
C TRP A 86 -2.98 -19.44 -4.48
N ALA A 87 -1.84 -20.07 -4.76
CA ALA A 87 -1.43 -20.37 -6.14
C ALA A 87 -1.67 -21.83 -6.58
N LYS A 88 -1.45 -22.81 -5.68
CA LYS A 88 -1.53 -24.25 -5.98
C LYS A 88 -2.93 -24.85 -5.81
N ARG A 89 -3.99 -24.12 -6.16
CA ARG A 89 -5.38 -24.62 -6.07
C ARG A 89 -5.73 -25.54 -7.22
#